data_AF-A0A955MYX3-F1
#
_entry.id   AF-A0A955MYX3-F1
#
_cell.length_a   1.000
_cell.length_b   1.000
_cell.length_c   1.000
_cell.angle_alpha   90.00
_cell.angle_beta   90.00
_cell.angle_gamma   90.00
#
_symmetry.space_group_name_H-M   'P 1'
#
loop_
_entity.id
_entity.type
_entity.pdbx_description
1 polymer ?
#
loop_
_entity_poly.entity_id
_entity_poly.type
_entity_poly.pdbx_seq_one_letter_code
_entity_poly.pdbx_strand_id
1 'polypeptide(L)'
;NDSEIPALLEGAARAGAKHASYIMLRLPYGISDLFETWLQEHFPSKTGKVMHHVREMRGGKTNDSNFKTRMRGQGPYAEQIAALFRLQCKRLGLNRERPILSAQSFRRPGPVQLSLF
;
A
#
# COMPACT_ATOMS: atom_id res chain seq x y z
N ASN A 1 -11.38 0.64 6.08
CA ASN A 1 -10.68 0.99 4.82
C ASN A 1 -10.66 -0.24 3.90
N ASP A 2 -10.44 -1.43 4.45
CA ASP A 2 -10.82 -2.72 3.87
C ASP A 2 -12.21 -2.73 3.18
N SER A 3 -13.23 -2.15 3.83
CA SER A 3 -14.58 -2.04 3.28
C SER A 3 -14.71 -1.16 2.02
N GLU A 4 -13.76 -0.24 1.78
CA GLU A 4 -13.79 0.71 0.66
C GLU A 4 -13.09 0.16 -0.58
N ILE A 5 -12.24 -0.87 -0.42
CA ILE A 5 -11.46 -1.47 -1.51
C ILE A 5 -12.33 -1.82 -2.73
N PRO A 6 -13.50 -2.49 -2.59
CA PRO A 6 -14.32 -2.84 -3.75
C PRO A 6 -14.79 -1.62 -4.54
N ALA A 7 -15.33 -0.61 -3.84
CA ALA A 7 -15.87 0.59 -4.46
C ALA A 7 -14.79 1.42 -5.16
N LEU A 8 -13.61 1.54 -4.54
CA LEU A 8 -12.46 2.22 -5.13
C LEU A 8 -11.97 1.53 -6.41
N LEU A 9 -11.85 0.19 -6.39
CA LEU A 9 -11.43 -0.57 -7.56
C LEU A 9 -12.47 -0.52 -8.69
N GLU A 10 -13.76 -0.57 -8.37
CA GLU A 10 -14.84 -0.41 -9.34
C GLU A 10 -14.81 0.98 -10.00
N GLY A 11 -14.59 2.04 -9.21
CA GLY A 11 -14.39 3.39 -9.72
C GLY A 11 -13.20 3.47 -10.66
N ALA A 12 -12.05 2.94 -10.24
CA ALA A 12 -10.83 2.94 -11.05
C ALA A 12 -11.00 2.17 -12.37
N ALA A 13 -11.61 0.98 -12.32
CA ALA A 13 -11.87 0.17 -13.51
C ALA A 13 -12.80 0.89 -14.49
N ARG A 14 -13.87 1.54 -14.01
CA ARG A 14 -14.77 2.36 -14.84
C ARG A 14 -14.05 3.54 -15.49
N ALA A 15 -13.08 4.13 -14.79
CA ALA A 15 -12.23 5.19 -15.34
C ALA A 15 -11.16 4.69 -16.34
N GLY A 16 -11.13 3.39 -16.64
CA GLY A 16 -10.22 2.80 -17.62
C GLY A 16 -8.90 2.28 -17.05
N ALA A 17 -8.73 2.25 -15.73
CA ALA A 17 -7.55 1.67 -15.11
C ALA A 17 -7.39 0.21 -15.53
N LYS A 18 -6.16 -0.19 -15.86
CA LYS A 18 -5.79 -1.59 -16.16
C LYS A 18 -5.01 -2.25 -15.04
N HIS A 19 -4.49 -1.45 -14.10
CA HIS A 19 -3.64 -1.90 -13.02
C HIS A 19 -4.05 -1.27 -11.70
N ALA A 20 -3.87 -2.02 -10.62
CA ALA A 20 -4.06 -1.54 -9.26
C ALA A 20 -3.08 -2.23 -8.31
N SER A 21 -2.59 -1.49 -7.33
CA SER A 21 -1.80 -2.01 -6.22
C SER A 21 -2.24 -1.34 -4.92
N TYR A 22 -1.86 -1.93 -3.79
CA TYR A 22 -2.05 -1.32 -2.48
C TYR A 22 -0.80 -1.53 -1.63
N ILE A 23 -0.64 -0.70 -0.62
CA ILE A 23 0.35 -0.89 0.45
C ILE A 23 -0.37 -0.81 1.79
N MET A 24 0.04 -1.65 2.74
CA MET A 24 -0.43 -1.49 4.12
C MET A 24 0.10 -0.20 4.73
N LEU A 25 -0.68 0.40 5.63
CA LEU A 25 -0.28 1.62 6.34
C LEU A 25 1.11 1.46 6.97
N ARG A 26 1.96 2.46 6.76
CA ARG A 26 3.33 2.49 7.28
C ARG A 26 3.50 3.72 8.15
N LEU A 27 4.04 3.50 9.35
CA LEU A 27 4.27 4.54 10.35
C LEU A 27 5.75 4.57 10.73
N PRO A 28 6.66 4.95 9.81
CA PRO A 28 8.09 4.91 10.06
C PRO A 28 8.51 5.96 11.11
N TYR A 29 9.43 5.59 12.01
CA TYR A 29 10.01 6.50 13.01
C TYR A 29 8.93 7.24 13.82
N GLY A 30 9.08 8.55 14.05
CA GLY A 30 8.15 9.37 14.85
C GLY A 30 6.74 9.53 14.25
N ILE A 31 6.47 9.01 13.06
CA ILE A 31 5.14 9.09 12.43
C ILE A 31 4.11 8.26 13.20
N SER A 32 4.52 7.19 13.88
CA SER A 32 3.61 6.37 14.68
C SER A 32 2.95 7.19 15.79
N ASP A 33 3.75 7.94 16.54
CA ASP A 33 3.27 8.70 17.69
C ASP A 33 2.41 9.88 17.25
N LEU A 34 2.82 10.58 16.18
CA LEU A 34 2.02 11.64 15.58
C LEU A 34 0.66 11.14 15.12
N PHE A 35 0.62 9.97 14.46
CA PHE A 35 -0.61 9.37 13.97
C PHE A 35 -1.53 8.93 15.12
N GLU A 36 -0.97 8.34 16.18
CA GLU A 36 -1.75 7.93 17.35
C GLU A 36 -2.34 9.13 18.08
N THR A 37 -1.57 10.20 18.29
CA THR A 37 -2.07 11.47 18.87
C THR A 37 -3.20 12.06 18.03
N TRP A 38 -3.02 12.14 16.72
CA TRP A 38 -4.05 12.64 15.81
C TRP A 38 -5.33 11.80 15.86
N LEU A 39 -5.21 10.47 15.95
CA LEU A 39 -6.37 9.58 16.14
C LEU A 39 -7.07 9.82 17.47
N GLN A 40 -6.32 10.03 18.55
CA GLN A 40 -6.90 10.32 19.87
C GLN A 40 -7.68 11.63 19.86
N GLU A 41 -7.19 12.66 19.18
CA GLU A 41 -7.83 13.97 19.09
C GLU A 41 -9.12 13.92 18.26
N HIS A 42 -9.09 13.29 17.08
CA HIS A 42 -10.21 13.36 16.13
C HIS A 42 -11.13 12.13 16.13
N PHE A 43 -10.63 10.97 16.54
CA PHE A 43 -11.36 9.69 16.50
C PHE A 43 -11.09 8.81 17.73
N PRO A 44 -11.27 9.34 18.97
CA PRO A 44 -10.84 8.67 20.20
C PRO A 44 -11.41 7.25 20.36
N SER A 45 -12.66 7.04 19.95
CA SER A 45 -13.32 5.72 20.03
C SER A 45 -12.74 4.68 19.07
N LYS A 46 -11.98 5.09 18.04
CA LYS A 46 -11.39 4.21 17.03
C LYS A 46 -9.89 3.98 17.24
N THR A 47 -9.20 4.84 17.98
CA THR A 47 -7.74 4.80 18.17
C THR A 47 -7.25 3.41 18.56
N GLY A 48 -7.82 2.84 19.62
CA GLY A 48 -7.40 1.52 20.12
C GLY A 48 -7.53 0.43 19.05
N LYS A 49 -8.66 0.40 18.33
CA LYS A 49 -8.91 -0.59 17.27
C LYS A 49 -7.95 -0.41 16.10
N VAL A 50 -7.75 0.82 15.63
CA VAL A 50 -6.87 1.10 14.49
C VAL A 50 -5.43 0.73 14.83
N MET A 51 -4.92 1.17 15.99
CA MET A 51 -3.56 0.87 16.42
C MET A 51 -3.37 -0.63 16.70
N HIS A 52 -4.39 -1.33 17.19
CA HIS A 52 -4.36 -2.79 17.33
C HIS A 52 -4.14 -3.48 15.98
N HIS A 53 -4.95 -3.16 14.95
CA HIS A 53 -4.76 -3.76 13.62
C HIS A 53 -3.42 -3.42 12.98
N VAL A 54 -2.91 -2.19 13.19
CA VAL A 54 -1.56 -1.83 12.76
C VAL A 54 -0.54 -2.75 13.41
N ARG A 55 -0.61 -2.96 14.73
CA ARG A 55 0.33 -3.83 15.46
C ARG A 55 0.21 -5.30 15.03
N GLU A 56 -1.01 -5.80 14.87
CA GLU A 56 -1.27 -7.17 14.40
C GLU A 56 -0.59 -7.44 13.05
N MET A 57 -0.77 -6.55 12.07
CA MET A 57 -0.19 -6.69 10.73
C MET A 57 1.34 -6.51 10.69
N ARG A 58 1.96 -6.13 11.81
CA ARG A 58 3.37 -5.76 11.93
C ARG A 58 4.08 -6.56 13.03
N GLY A 59 3.51 -7.69 13.45
CA GLY A 59 4.13 -8.57 14.44
C GLY A 59 4.30 -7.92 15.82
N GLY A 60 3.31 -7.14 16.24
CA GLY A 60 3.28 -6.45 17.54
C GLY A 60 3.88 -5.04 17.54
N LYS A 61 4.56 -4.63 16.47
CA LYS A 61 5.19 -3.30 16.33
C LYS A 61 4.27 -2.34 15.58
N THR A 62 4.50 -1.04 15.64
CA THR A 62 3.73 -0.09 14.81
C THR A 62 4.29 0.08 13.40
N ASN A 63 5.49 -0.43 13.14
CA ASN A 63 6.16 -0.34 11.86
C ASN A 63 7.04 -1.56 11.57
N ASP A 64 7.26 -1.81 10.28
CA ASP A 64 8.17 -2.82 9.77
C ASP A 64 9.00 -2.23 8.63
N SER A 65 10.33 -2.25 8.76
CA SER A 65 11.28 -1.76 7.77
C SER A 65 11.77 -2.85 6.81
N ASN A 66 11.51 -4.12 7.10
CA ASN A 66 12.06 -5.24 6.35
C ASN A 66 11.56 -5.26 4.91
N PHE A 67 12.46 -5.58 3.99
CA PHE A 67 12.09 -5.79 2.60
C PHE A 67 11.08 -6.95 2.48
N LYS A 68 10.19 -6.91 1.49
CA LYS A 68 9.05 -7.82 1.26
C LYS A 68 7.86 -7.64 2.21
N THR A 69 8.08 -7.46 3.51
CA THR A 69 7.00 -7.39 4.51
C THR A 69 6.52 -5.96 4.78
N ARG A 70 7.41 -4.96 4.65
CA ARG A 70 7.06 -3.53 4.89
C ARG A 70 5.86 -3.02 4.10
N MET A 71 5.63 -3.50 2.87
CA MET A 71 4.50 -3.09 2.03
C MET A 71 3.25 -3.96 2.19
N ARG A 72 3.42 -5.24 2.57
CA ARG A 72 2.35 -6.24 2.56
C ARG A 72 1.70 -6.45 3.92
N GLY A 73 2.46 -6.27 5.00
CA GLY A 73 2.05 -6.75 6.32
C GLY A 73 2.11 -8.27 6.42
N GLN A 74 1.72 -8.79 7.57
CA GLN A 74 1.67 -10.22 7.87
C GLN A 74 0.44 -10.56 8.72
N GLY A 75 0.13 -11.86 8.84
CA GLY A 75 -0.96 -12.35 9.69
C GLY A 75 -2.35 -12.29 9.04
N PRO A 76 -3.37 -12.82 9.73
CA PRO A 76 -4.67 -13.12 9.15
C PRO A 76 -5.37 -11.89 8.57
N TYR A 77 -5.30 -10.76 9.28
CA TYR A 77 -5.93 -9.52 8.81
C TYR A 77 -5.30 -9.00 7.51
N ALA A 78 -3.97 -9.05 7.39
CA ALA A 78 -3.30 -8.64 6.16
C ALA A 78 -3.61 -9.58 4.98
N GLU A 79 -3.72 -10.89 5.26
CA GLU A 79 -4.09 -11.91 4.28
C GLU A 79 -5.53 -11.74 3.77
N GLN A 80 -6.47 -11.40 4.66
CA GLN A 80 -7.86 -11.11 4.30
C GLN A 80 -7.95 -9.91 3.34
N ILE A 81 -7.27 -8.81 3.66
CA ILE A 81 -7.21 -7.64 2.78
C ILE A 81 -6.59 -8.02 1.42
N ALA A 82 -5.51 -8.80 1.43
CA ALA A 82 -4.86 -9.24 0.21
C ALA A 82 -5.76 -10.12 -0.66
N ALA A 83 -6.52 -11.03 -0.04
CA ALA A 83 -7.48 -11.89 -0.72
C ALA A 83 -8.63 -11.09 -1.33
N LEU A 84 -9.22 -10.16 -0.56
CA LEU A 84 -10.27 -9.27 -1.04
C LEU A 84 -9.79 -8.44 -2.24
N PHE A 85 -8.62 -7.81 -2.13
CA PHE A 85 -8.05 -7.01 -3.20
C PHE A 85 -7.82 -7.83 -4.48
N ARG A 86 -7.22 -9.03 -4.36
CA ARG A 86 -6.97 -9.91 -5.51
C ARG A 86 -8.27 -10.37 -6.16
N LEU A 87 -9.27 -10.75 -5.36
CA LEU A 87 -10.58 -11.16 -5.86
C LEU A 87 -11.24 -10.04 -6.66
N GLN A 88 -11.23 -8.82 -6.13
CA GLN A 88 -11.81 -7.67 -6.80
C GLN A 88 -11.08 -7.31 -8.09
N CYS A 89 -9.74 -7.32 -8.07
CA CYS A 89 -8.95 -7.12 -9.29
C CYS A 89 -9.30 -8.15 -10.37
N LYS A 90 -9.41 -9.44 -9.99
CA LYS A 90 -9.78 -10.52 -10.91
C LYS A 90 -11.17 -10.27 -11.52
N ARG A 91 -12.16 -9.94 -10.68
CA ARG A 91 -13.54 -9.66 -11.10
C ARG A 91 -13.61 -8.49 -12.09
N LEU A 92 -12.85 -7.43 -11.84
CA LEU A 92 -12.86 -6.20 -12.64
C LEU A 92 -11.89 -6.24 -13.84
N GLY A 93 -11.16 -7.33 -14.02
CA GLY A 93 -10.17 -7.45 -15.11
C GLY A 93 -8.94 -6.57 -14.95
N LEU A 94 -8.66 -6.09 -13.74
CA LEU A 94 -7.43 -5.38 -13.40
C LEU A 94 -6.26 -6.36 -13.29
N ASN A 95 -5.04 -5.88 -13.55
CA ASN A 95 -3.77 -6.62 -13.40
C ASN A 95 -3.65 -7.89 -14.28
N ARG A 96 -4.42 -8.00 -15.37
CA ARG A 96 -4.34 -9.16 -16.28
C ARG A 96 -3.06 -9.18 -17.11
N GLU A 97 -2.70 -8.03 -17.66
CA GLU A 97 -1.59 -7.89 -18.60
C GLU A 97 -0.77 -6.67 -18.19
N ARG A 98 0.56 -6.84 -18.10
CA ARG A 98 1.47 -5.71 -17.91
C ARG A 98 1.85 -5.14 -19.27
N PRO A 99 1.79 -3.82 -19.47
CA PRO A 99 2.27 -3.23 -20.71
C PRO A 99 3.76 -3.51 -20.84
N ILE A 100 4.19 -3.87 -22.05
CA ILE A 100 5.60 -3.92 -22.40
C ILE A 100 6.04 -2.47 -22.57
N LEU A 101 6.88 -1.98 -21.67
CA LEU A 101 7.44 -0.64 -21.75
C LEU A 101 8.61 -0.64 -22.73
N SER A 102 8.62 0.30 -23.67
CA SER A 102 9.75 0.48 -24.58
C SER A 102 10.96 1.04 -23.83
N ALA A 103 12.11 0.39 -23.99
CA ALA A 103 13.40 0.90 -23.53
C ALA A 103 14.18 1.62 -24.65
N GLN A 104 13.58 1.86 -25.82
CA GLN A 104 14.27 2.40 -27.00
C GLN A 104 14.92 3.77 -26.75
N SER A 105 14.30 4.62 -25.93
CA SER A 105 14.84 5.94 -25.57
C SER A 105 15.71 5.92 -24.31
N PHE A 106 15.86 4.78 -23.65
CA PHE A 106 16.65 4.69 -22.43
C PHE A 106 18.14 4.82 -22.75
N ARG A 107 18.78 5.87 -22.24
CA ARG A 107 20.23 6.07 -22.31
C ARG A 107 20.82 5.76 -20.95
N ARG A 108 21.54 4.64 -20.84
CA ARG A 108 22.28 4.31 -19.62
C ARG A 108 23.28 5.44 -19.34
N PRO A 109 23.28 6.06 -18.16
CA PRO A 109 24.34 7.00 -17.79
C PRO A 109 25.69 6.29 -17.90
N GLY A 110 26.63 6.87 -18.64
CA GLY A 110 28.00 6.37 -18.70
C GLY A 110 28.73 6.56 -17.36
N PRO A 111 30.01 6.16 -17.23
CA PRO A 111 30.81 6.41 -16.03
C PRO A 111 31.12 7.89 -15.78
N VAL A 112 30.57 8.79 -16.60
CA VAL A 112 30.87 10.21 -16.58
C VAL A 112 29.91 10.89 -15.61
N GLN A 113 30.47 11.54 -14.60
CA GLN A 113 29.77 12.42 -13.68
C GLN A 113 28.88 13.40 -14.48
N LEU A 114 27.60 13.48 -14.13
CA LEU A 114 26.68 14.44 -14.73
C LEU A 114 27.26 15.85 -14.57
N SER A 115 27.33 16.63 -15.65
CA SER A 115 27.74 18.03 -15.52
C SER A 115 26.70 18.74 -14.66
N LEU A 116 27.18 19.36 -13.59
CA LEU A 116 26.44 20.45 -12.98
C LEU A 116 26.61 21.59 -13.98
N PHE A 117 25.50 21.97 -14.62
CA PHE A 117 25.37 22.95 -15.71
C PHE A 117 25.62 22.40 -17.12
#